data_AF-A0A5E3WAH3-F1
#
_entry.id   AF-A0A5E3WAH3-F1
#
_cell.length_a   1.000
_cell.length_b   1.000
_cell.length_c   1.000
_cell.angle_alpha   90.00
_cell.angle_beta   90.00
_cell.angle_gamma   90.00
#
_symmetry.space_group_name_H-M   'P 1'
#
loop_
_entity.id
_entity.type
_entity.pdbx_description
1 polymer ?
#
loop_
_entity_poly.entity_id
_entity_poly.type
_entity_poly.pdbx_seq_one_letter_code
_entity_poly.pdbx_strand_id
1 'polypeptide(L)'
;MSDQYALFKDALAQRVLARSTPSGDADGDALDDFSEYLASELWPVMPQELQACTYDSQPPTALVEKLDDLDSDALSNLPTSISDSLISFGIAADWDAARALALAAIRDYVAQACAPPPAWSSTRATECELCDRTVPLTYHHLIPRSTHTKVKKKGWHPESMLNSVAWLCRPCHSTVHHVADNEELAKSFYTLDLLLEREDIQRWRKYAAKQRWGVKRG
;
A
#
# COMPACT_ATOMS: atom_id res chain seq x y z
N MET A 1 -2.89 13.15 4.97
CA MET A 1 -1.93 12.13 5.44
C MET A 1 -1.55 11.32 4.22
N SER A 2 -0.26 11.13 3.92
CA SER A 2 0.13 10.32 2.76
C SER A 2 0.09 8.83 3.11
N ASP A 3 -0.08 7.96 2.11
CA ASP A 3 -0.02 6.50 2.30
C ASP A 3 1.32 6.07 2.91
N GLN A 4 2.40 6.78 2.55
CA GLN A 4 3.74 6.54 3.10
C GLN A 4 3.82 6.83 4.60
N TYR A 5 3.16 7.90 5.07
CA TYR A 5 3.09 8.20 6.51
C TYR A 5 2.36 7.09 7.25
N ALA A 6 1.23 6.61 6.71
CA ALA A 6 0.47 5.52 7.31
C ALA A 6 1.30 4.23 7.40
N LEU A 7 2.00 3.85 6.32
CA LEU A 7 2.91 2.70 6.31
C LEU A 7 4.03 2.84 7.34
N PHE A 8 4.58 4.04 7.52
CA PHE A 8 5.61 4.29 8.53
C PHE A 8 5.07 4.17 9.96
N LYS A 9 3.87 4.70 10.22
CA LYS A 9 3.18 4.54 11.50
C LYS A 9 2.96 3.06 11.82
N ASP A 10 2.49 2.28 10.84
CA ASP A 10 2.26 0.85 11.01
C ASP A 10 3.57 0.09 11.31
N ALA A 11 4.67 0.46 10.64
CA ALA A 11 5.99 -0.10 10.91
C ALA A 11 6.48 0.21 12.35
N LEU A 12 6.21 1.42 12.85
CA LEU A 12 6.48 1.79 14.25
C LEU A 12 5.63 0.95 15.22
N ALA A 13 4.32 0.85 14.97
CA ALA A 13 3.39 0.08 15.80
C ALA A 13 3.83 -1.39 15.91
N GLN A 14 4.21 -2.01 14.79
CA GLN A 14 4.72 -3.38 14.75
C GLN A 14 6.00 -3.57 15.57
N ARG A 15 6.94 -2.61 15.50
CA ARG A 15 8.19 -2.66 16.27
C ARG A 15 7.98 -2.46 17.76
N VAL A 16 7.07 -1.56 18.14
CA VAL A 16 6.67 -1.34 19.54
C VAL A 16 6.03 -2.62 20.09
N LEU A 17 5.03 -3.17 19.39
CA LEU A 17 4.37 -4.42 19.78
C LEU A 17 5.35 -5.58 19.96
N ALA A 18 6.35 -5.71 19.10
CA ALA A 18 7.34 -6.79 19.17
C ALA A 18 8.25 -6.71 20.40
N ARG A 19 8.37 -5.54 21.04
CA ARG A 19 9.20 -5.32 22.23
C ARG A 19 8.40 -5.14 23.52
N SER A 20 7.12 -4.79 23.40
CA SER A 20 6.21 -4.75 24.54
C SER A 20 5.97 -6.16 25.08
N THR A 21 5.98 -6.33 26.41
CA THR A 21 5.56 -7.57 27.03
C THR A 21 4.07 -7.80 26.78
N PRO A 22 3.60 -9.02 26.51
CA PRO A 22 2.18 -9.32 26.41
C PRO A 22 1.54 -9.27 27.80
N SER A 23 1.28 -8.07 28.31
CA SER A 23 0.30 -7.87 29.38
C SER A 23 -1.08 -7.97 28.73
N GLY A 24 -1.90 -8.91 29.21
CA GLY A 24 -3.27 -9.08 28.74
C GLY A 24 -4.00 -7.76 28.81
N ASP A 25 -4.70 -7.44 27.72
CA ASP A 25 -5.31 -6.14 27.40
C ASP A 25 -4.31 -5.14 26.78
N ALA A 26 -3.73 -5.52 25.64
CA ALA A 26 -3.18 -4.54 24.70
C ALA A 26 -4.35 -3.72 24.15
N ASP A 27 -4.62 -2.59 24.78
CA ASP A 27 -5.58 -1.60 24.30
C ASP A 27 -5.09 -1.09 22.93
N GLY A 28 -5.73 -1.56 21.86
CA GLY A 28 -5.33 -1.24 20.48
C GLY A 28 -5.36 0.26 20.20
N ASP A 29 -6.25 0.99 20.88
CA ASP A 29 -6.38 2.43 20.77
C ASP A 29 -5.16 3.14 21.39
N ALA A 30 -4.65 2.63 22.52
CA ALA A 30 -3.44 3.18 23.16
C ALA A 30 -2.18 2.97 22.31
N LEU A 31 -2.08 1.84 21.61
CA LEU A 31 -0.97 1.60 20.68
C LEU A 31 -1.05 2.51 19.45
N ASP A 32 -2.24 2.72 18.89
CA ASP A 32 -2.42 3.60 17.73
C ASP A 32 -2.06 5.04 18.08
N ASP A 33 -2.57 5.57 19.21
CA ASP A 33 -2.24 6.90 19.70
C ASP A 33 -0.73 7.08 19.93
N PHE A 34 -0.09 6.08 20.55
CA PHE A 34 1.36 6.13 20.80
C PHE A 34 2.16 6.07 19.49
N SER A 35 1.77 5.21 18.55
CA SER A 35 2.44 5.08 17.26
C SER A 35 2.26 6.33 16.39
N GLU A 36 1.08 6.96 16.46
CA GLU A 36 0.80 8.25 15.82
C GLU A 36 1.68 9.36 16.39
N TYR A 37 1.81 9.42 17.72
CA TYR A 37 2.74 10.35 18.37
C TYR A 37 4.18 10.16 17.89
N LEU A 38 4.69 8.92 17.92
CA LEU A 38 6.05 8.61 17.45
C LEU A 38 6.25 8.98 15.97
N ALA A 39 5.28 8.65 15.12
CA ALA A 39 5.31 8.95 13.70
C ALA A 39 5.33 10.47 13.46
N SER A 40 4.52 11.24 14.20
CA SER A 40 4.41 12.69 14.03
C SER A 40 5.69 13.45 14.35
N GLU A 41 6.51 12.93 15.27
CA GLU A 41 7.80 13.51 15.67
C GLU A 41 8.95 13.04 14.78
N LEU A 42 8.92 11.78 14.33
CA LEU A 42 9.98 11.18 13.52
C LEU A 42 9.85 11.49 12.02
N TRP A 43 8.63 11.65 11.52
CA TRP A 43 8.39 11.90 10.10
C TRP A 43 9.04 13.21 9.61
N PRO A 44 8.90 14.37 10.30
CA PRO A 44 9.48 15.63 9.82
C PRO A 44 11.01 15.64 9.81
N VAL A 45 11.66 14.83 10.66
CA VAL A 45 13.12 14.72 10.71
C VAL A 45 13.68 13.68 9.73
N MET A 46 12.82 12.86 9.12
CA MET A 46 13.20 11.88 8.11
C MET A 46 13.58 12.57 6.80
N PRO A 47 14.64 12.15 6.08
CA PRO A 47 14.98 12.67 4.76
C PRO A 47 13.81 12.57 3.77
N GLN A 48 13.65 13.59 2.92
CA GLN A 48 12.53 13.67 1.98
C GLN A 48 12.53 12.51 0.97
N GLU A 49 13.70 12.00 0.63
CA GLU A 49 13.89 10.84 -0.25
C GLU A 49 13.28 9.56 0.33
N LEU A 50 13.30 9.39 1.66
CA LEU A 50 12.64 8.27 2.33
C LEU A 50 11.14 8.53 2.46
N GLN A 51 10.73 9.77 2.76
CA GLN A 51 9.30 10.12 2.85
C GLN A 51 8.54 9.91 1.53
N ALA A 52 9.22 10.13 0.40
CA ALA A 52 8.65 9.99 -0.94
C ALA A 52 8.97 8.63 -1.61
N CYS A 53 9.61 7.70 -0.91
CA CYS A 53 10.04 6.45 -1.52
C CYS A 53 8.84 5.58 -1.90
N THR A 54 8.95 4.95 -3.07
CA THR A 54 7.97 4.00 -3.59
C THR A 54 8.70 2.96 -4.42
N TYR A 55 7.98 1.90 -4.83
CA TYR A 55 8.52 0.93 -5.78
C TYR A 55 9.13 1.58 -7.03
N ASP A 56 8.47 2.60 -7.61
CA ASP A 56 8.95 3.30 -8.81
C ASP A 56 9.98 4.40 -8.52
N SER A 57 10.09 4.86 -7.26
CA SER A 57 11.01 5.91 -6.83
C SER A 57 11.80 5.43 -5.62
N GLN A 58 12.83 4.64 -5.90
CA GLN A 58 13.73 4.07 -4.89
C GLN A 58 14.60 5.16 -4.26
N PRO A 59 14.84 5.11 -2.94
CA PRO A 59 15.75 6.04 -2.29
C PRO A 59 17.22 5.72 -2.67
N PRO A 60 18.15 6.68 -2.50
CA PRO A 60 19.57 6.43 -2.75
C PRO A 60 20.10 5.27 -1.90
N THR A 61 20.83 4.32 -2.51
CA THR A 61 21.38 3.15 -1.80
C THR A 61 22.23 3.54 -0.59
N ALA A 62 23.07 4.56 -0.72
CA ALA A 62 23.90 5.07 0.37
C ALA A 62 23.07 5.55 1.59
N LEU A 63 21.83 6.02 1.37
CA LEU A 63 20.94 6.43 2.46
C LEU A 63 20.35 5.23 3.19
N VAL A 64 20.02 4.16 2.45
CA VAL A 64 19.52 2.91 3.04
C VAL A 64 20.62 2.19 3.81
N GLU A 65 21.84 2.14 3.28
CA GLU A 65 23.01 1.56 3.98
C GLU A 65 23.30 2.25 5.32
N LYS A 66 23.10 3.57 5.41
CA LYS A 66 23.20 4.31 6.68
C LYS A 66 22.17 3.90 7.72
N LEU A 67 21.02 3.33 7.33
CA LEU A 67 20.03 2.82 8.27
C LEU A 67 20.46 1.48 8.88
N ASP A 68 21.34 0.74 8.21
CA ASP A 68 21.90 -0.54 8.67
C ASP A 68 23.09 -0.37 9.61
N ASP A 69 23.79 0.75 9.49
CA ASP A 69 24.97 1.08 10.27
C ASP A 69 24.58 1.85 11.55
N LEU A 70 24.68 1.18 12.71
CA LEU A 70 24.40 1.81 14.00
C LEU A 70 25.46 2.86 14.38
N ASP A 71 26.66 2.81 13.80
CA ASP A 71 27.72 3.79 14.01
C ASP A 71 27.55 5.02 13.09
N SER A 72 26.55 5.00 12.20
CA SER A 72 26.20 6.10 11.31
C SER A 72 25.68 7.34 12.04
N ASP A 73 25.70 8.49 11.35
CA ASP A 73 25.06 9.73 11.79
C ASP A 73 23.53 9.73 11.63
N ALA A 74 22.95 8.67 11.07
CA ALA A 74 21.50 8.54 10.91
C ALA A 74 20.77 8.64 12.26
N LEU A 75 19.82 9.56 12.37
CA LEU A 75 19.10 9.89 13.62
C LEU A 75 20.03 10.15 14.82
N SER A 76 21.24 10.70 14.62
CA SER A 76 22.12 11.07 15.73
C SER A 76 21.50 12.13 16.66
N ASN A 77 20.58 12.93 16.14
CA ASN A 77 19.80 13.93 16.87
C ASN A 77 18.34 13.45 17.06
N LEU A 78 18.15 12.20 17.48
CA LEU A 78 16.83 11.69 17.84
C LEU A 78 16.16 12.62 18.88
N PRO A 79 14.93 13.10 18.66
CA PRO A 79 14.23 13.92 19.64
C PRO A 79 14.20 13.25 21.02
N THR A 80 14.60 13.98 22.06
CA THR A 80 14.66 13.42 23.43
C THR A 80 13.27 13.00 23.93
N SER A 81 12.23 13.70 23.47
CA SER A 81 10.83 13.34 23.69
C SER A 81 10.54 11.89 23.29
N ILE A 82 11.12 11.42 22.18
CA ILE A 82 10.97 10.06 21.67
C ILE A 82 11.78 9.06 22.48
N SER A 83 13.06 9.34 22.73
CA SER A 83 13.90 8.44 23.52
C SER A 83 13.36 8.26 24.94
N ASP A 84 12.96 9.34 25.59
CA ASP A 84 12.46 9.33 26.98
C ASP A 84 11.14 8.58 27.06
N SER A 85 10.25 8.77 26.07
CA SER A 85 9.00 8.03 26.00
C SER A 85 9.25 6.53 25.83
N LEU A 86 10.07 6.13 24.85
CA LEU A 86 10.37 4.72 24.59
C LEU A 86 11.03 4.02 25.79
N ILE A 87 11.89 4.73 26.52
CA ILE A 87 12.52 4.22 27.75
C ILE A 87 11.50 4.12 28.89
N SER A 88 10.69 5.16 29.09
CA SER A 88 9.67 5.23 30.15
C SER A 88 8.61 4.11 30.01
N PHE A 89 8.21 3.80 28.77
CA PHE A 89 7.29 2.69 28.47
C PHE A 89 7.98 1.30 28.46
N GLY A 90 9.29 1.22 28.75
CA GLY A 90 10.04 -0.04 28.80
C GLY A 90 10.27 -0.70 27.44
N ILE A 91 10.08 0.04 26.35
CA ILE A 91 10.25 -0.44 24.96
C ILE A 91 11.74 -0.42 24.56
N ALA A 92 12.51 0.50 25.14
CA ALA A 92 13.95 0.63 24.98
C ALA A 92 14.66 0.68 26.33
N ALA A 93 15.87 0.13 26.41
CA ALA A 93 16.67 0.14 27.65
C ALA A 93 17.38 1.48 27.88
N ASP A 94 17.78 2.14 26.80
CA ASP A 94 18.54 3.38 26.76
C ASP A 94 18.31 4.12 25.44
N TRP A 95 18.99 5.25 25.27
CA TRP A 95 18.89 6.09 24.07
C TRP A 95 19.34 5.35 22.80
N ASP A 96 20.39 4.54 22.88
CA ASP A 96 20.90 3.76 21.74
C ASP A 96 19.89 2.70 21.30
N ALA A 97 19.24 2.02 22.25
CA ALA A 97 18.18 1.06 21.97
C ALA A 97 16.93 1.72 21.38
N ALA A 98 16.59 2.94 21.80
CA ALA A 98 15.51 3.74 21.25
C ALA A 98 15.81 4.18 19.81
N ARG A 99 17.04 4.66 19.57
CA ARG A 99 17.52 5.01 18.23
C ARG A 99 17.55 3.79 17.29
N ALA A 100 18.06 2.66 17.75
CA ALA A 100 18.08 1.43 16.97
C ALA A 100 16.67 0.95 16.59
N LEU A 101 15.69 1.12 17.48
CA LEU A 101 14.28 0.82 17.18
C LEU A 101 13.74 1.74 16.09
N ALA A 102 13.95 3.06 16.22
CA ALA A 102 13.49 4.03 15.21
C ALA A 102 14.11 3.75 13.84
N LEU A 103 15.42 3.51 13.77
CA LEU A 103 16.10 3.14 12.52
C LEU A 103 15.55 1.85 11.91
N ALA A 104 15.28 0.84 12.74
CA ALA A 104 14.69 -0.41 12.28
C ALA A 104 13.25 -0.23 11.76
N ALA A 105 12.45 0.64 12.38
CA ALA A 105 11.11 0.98 11.89
C ALA A 105 11.17 1.72 10.55
N ILE A 106 12.10 2.68 10.37
CA ILE A 106 12.33 3.35 9.09
C ILE A 106 12.74 2.33 8.03
N ARG A 107 13.63 1.40 8.35
CA ARG A 107 14.07 0.35 7.43
C ARG A 107 12.90 -0.53 6.97
N ASP A 108 12.06 -0.97 7.90
CA ASP A 108 10.89 -1.79 7.57
C ASP A 108 9.90 -1.02 6.70
N TYR A 109 9.68 0.26 7.00
CA TYR A 109 8.88 1.15 6.18
C TYR A 109 9.45 1.27 4.77
N VAL A 110 10.73 1.58 4.61
CA VAL A 110 11.40 1.71 3.30
C VAL A 110 11.30 0.41 2.53
N ALA A 111 11.56 -0.73 3.17
CA ALA A 111 11.45 -2.04 2.54
C ALA A 111 10.02 -2.32 2.05
N GLN A 112 9.00 -1.94 2.81
CA GLN A 112 7.58 -2.10 2.42
C GLN A 112 7.16 -1.13 1.31
N ALA A 113 7.47 0.16 1.45
CA ALA A 113 7.13 1.18 0.47
C ALA A 113 7.81 0.95 -0.88
N CYS A 114 9.02 0.40 -0.85
CA CYS A 114 9.82 0.07 -2.03
C CYS A 114 9.60 -1.36 -2.55
N ALA A 115 8.81 -2.18 -1.86
CA ALA A 115 8.56 -3.56 -2.26
C ALA A 115 7.87 -3.60 -3.63
N PRO A 116 8.19 -4.60 -4.47
CA PRO A 116 7.42 -4.82 -5.68
C PRO A 116 5.95 -5.03 -5.34
N PRO A 117 5.03 -4.51 -6.17
CA PRO A 117 3.62 -4.82 -6.00
C PRO A 117 3.46 -6.35 -5.96
N PRO A 118 2.56 -6.88 -5.10
CA PRO A 118 2.43 -8.31 -4.90
C PRO A 118 2.20 -9.01 -6.23
N ALA A 119 2.82 -10.19 -6.40
CA ALA A 119 2.65 -10.98 -7.61
C ALA A 119 1.17 -11.32 -7.80
N TRP A 120 0.50 -10.68 -8.75
CA TRP A 120 -0.96 -10.65 -8.95
C TRP A 120 -1.67 -12.02 -8.97
N SER A 121 -0.97 -13.15 -9.16
CA SER A 121 -1.57 -14.48 -8.98
C SER A 121 -1.93 -14.78 -7.52
N SER A 122 -1.24 -14.16 -6.55
CA SER A 122 -1.56 -14.27 -5.12
C SER A 122 -2.69 -13.35 -4.68
N THR A 123 -3.12 -12.40 -5.52
CA THR A 123 -4.21 -11.45 -5.21
C THR A 123 -5.56 -11.93 -5.75
N ARG A 124 -5.72 -13.24 -6.01
CA ARG A 124 -6.97 -13.78 -6.54
C ARG A 124 -8.13 -13.57 -5.57
N ALA A 125 -9.05 -12.69 -5.95
CA ALA A 125 -10.28 -12.45 -5.21
C ALA A 125 -11.21 -13.67 -5.25
N THR A 126 -12.00 -13.83 -4.19
CA THR A 126 -13.11 -14.82 -4.11
C THR A 126 -14.35 -14.32 -4.82
N GLU A 127 -14.49 -13.00 -5.00
CA GLU A 127 -15.64 -12.32 -5.56
C GLU A 127 -15.23 -11.39 -6.69
N CYS A 128 -16.17 -11.09 -7.59
CA CYS A 128 -15.93 -10.16 -8.68
C CYS A 128 -15.76 -8.74 -8.15
N GLU A 129 -14.59 -8.13 -8.34
CA GLU A 129 -14.26 -6.82 -7.76
C GLU A 129 -15.13 -5.66 -8.28
N LEU A 130 -15.87 -5.86 -9.37
CA LEU A 130 -16.82 -4.86 -9.89
C LEU A 130 -18.29 -5.08 -9.48
N CYS A 131 -18.72 -6.30 -9.17
CA CYS A 131 -20.14 -6.58 -8.87
C CYS A 131 -20.38 -7.39 -7.60
N ASP A 132 -19.31 -7.69 -6.86
CA ASP A 132 -19.31 -8.33 -5.54
C ASP A 132 -19.96 -9.73 -5.54
N ARG A 133 -20.01 -10.38 -6.71
CA ARG A 133 -20.58 -11.72 -6.83
C ARG A 133 -19.51 -12.79 -6.72
N THR A 134 -19.78 -13.81 -5.91
CA THR A 134 -19.00 -15.06 -5.83
C THR A 134 -19.30 -15.97 -7.02
N VAL A 135 -18.63 -15.74 -8.15
CA VAL A 135 -18.81 -16.48 -9.41
C VAL A 135 -17.45 -16.72 -10.07
N PRO A 136 -17.33 -17.59 -11.10
CA PRO A 136 -16.08 -17.75 -11.82
C PRO A 136 -15.56 -16.43 -12.39
N LEU A 137 -14.34 -16.10 -11.99
CA LEU A 137 -13.66 -14.86 -12.34
C LEU A 137 -12.70 -15.08 -13.51
N THR A 138 -12.48 -14.00 -14.22
CA THR A 138 -11.52 -13.88 -15.32
C THR A 138 -10.51 -12.82 -14.96
N TYR A 139 -9.33 -12.98 -15.53
CA TYR A 139 -8.23 -12.04 -15.37
C TYR A 139 -8.40 -10.87 -16.36
N HIS A 140 -8.58 -9.67 -15.84
CA HIS A 140 -8.73 -8.46 -16.64
C HIS A 140 -7.56 -7.50 -16.40
N HIS A 141 -6.92 -7.04 -17.46
CA HIS A 141 -5.88 -6.03 -17.38
C HIS A 141 -6.50 -4.64 -17.37
N LEU A 142 -6.29 -3.89 -16.28
CA LEU A 142 -6.82 -2.52 -16.14
C LEU A 142 -6.15 -1.57 -17.14
N ILE A 143 -4.86 -1.76 -17.41
CA ILE A 143 -4.18 -1.19 -18.58
C ILE A 143 -4.05 -2.29 -19.64
N PRO A 144 -4.85 -2.28 -20.72
CA PRO A 144 -4.81 -3.31 -21.74
C PRO A 144 -3.41 -3.54 -22.29
N ARG A 145 -2.96 -4.80 -22.38
CA ARG A 145 -1.61 -5.14 -22.88
C ARG A 145 -1.29 -4.54 -24.26
N SER A 146 -2.31 -4.43 -25.12
CA SER A 146 -2.20 -3.82 -26.45
C SER A 146 -1.77 -2.36 -26.42
N THR A 147 -1.95 -1.65 -25.31
CA THR A 147 -1.60 -0.23 -25.16
C THR A 147 -0.29 0.00 -24.40
N HIS A 148 0.35 -1.03 -23.84
CA HIS A 148 1.57 -0.89 -23.02
C HIS A 148 2.69 -0.10 -23.73
N THR A 149 2.98 -0.43 -24.99
CA THR A 149 3.99 0.31 -25.78
C THR A 149 3.65 1.80 -25.89
N LYS A 150 2.37 2.13 -26.04
CA LYS A 150 1.89 3.51 -26.15
C LYS A 150 1.94 4.22 -24.80
N VAL A 151 1.52 3.55 -23.72
CA VAL A 151 1.61 4.04 -22.34
C VAL A 151 3.06 4.41 -21.99
N LYS A 152 4.01 3.51 -22.24
CA LYS A 152 5.45 3.77 -22.04
C LYS A 152 5.94 4.95 -22.86
N LYS A 153 5.66 4.97 -24.17
CA LYS A 153 6.09 6.05 -25.07
C LYS A 153 5.52 7.43 -24.68
N LYS A 154 4.31 7.46 -24.12
CA LYS A 154 3.62 8.69 -23.72
C LYS A 154 3.85 9.07 -22.26
N GLY A 155 4.45 8.21 -21.46
CA GLY A 155 4.63 8.42 -20.03
C GLY A 155 3.31 8.61 -19.29
N TRP A 156 2.25 7.88 -19.69
CA TRP A 156 0.95 8.03 -19.02
C TRP A 156 0.99 7.49 -17.59
N HIS A 157 1.69 6.37 -17.37
CA HIS A 157 1.74 5.66 -16.11
C HIS A 157 3.14 5.08 -15.86
N PRO A 158 3.59 4.95 -14.60
CA PRO A 158 4.76 4.15 -14.26
C PRO A 158 4.67 2.70 -14.78
N GLU A 159 5.83 2.08 -14.98
CA GLU A 159 5.89 0.72 -15.52
C GLU A 159 5.29 -0.33 -14.57
N SER A 160 5.33 -0.06 -13.26
CA SER A 160 4.71 -0.90 -12.23
C SER A 160 3.22 -1.14 -12.47
N MET A 161 2.50 -0.14 -12.99
CA MET A 161 1.06 -0.22 -13.21
C MET A 161 0.65 -0.99 -14.47
N LEU A 162 1.57 -1.27 -15.39
CA LEU A 162 1.21 -1.92 -16.67
C LEU A 162 0.58 -3.30 -16.47
N ASN A 163 0.96 -4.00 -15.40
CA ASN A 163 0.42 -5.31 -15.07
C ASN A 163 -0.67 -5.26 -14.01
N SER A 164 -1.20 -4.09 -13.67
CA SER A 164 -2.36 -3.94 -12.79
C SER A 164 -3.58 -4.63 -13.37
N VAL A 165 -4.29 -5.38 -12.52
CA VAL A 165 -5.36 -6.29 -12.92
C VAL A 165 -6.56 -6.19 -11.99
N ALA A 166 -7.68 -6.67 -12.49
CA ALA A 166 -8.87 -6.94 -11.70
C ALA A 166 -9.41 -8.35 -11.99
N TRP A 167 -9.96 -8.99 -10.96
CA TRP A 167 -10.67 -10.25 -11.01
C TRP A 167 -12.15 -10.00 -11.25
N LEU A 168 -12.54 -10.09 -12.52
CA LEU A 168 -13.90 -9.77 -12.96
C LEU A 168 -14.63 -11.01 -13.45
N CYS A 169 -15.91 -11.14 -13.09
CA CYS A 169 -16.77 -12.12 -13.74
C CYS A 169 -16.91 -11.80 -15.24
N ARG A 170 -17.15 -12.82 -16.06
CA ARG A 170 -17.21 -12.66 -17.53
C ARG A 170 -18.15 -11.53 -18.00
N PRO A 171 -19.38 -11.36 -17.46
CA PRO A 171 -20.23 -10.24 -17.83
C PRO A 171 -19.61 -8.87 -17.52
N CYS A 172 -19.03 -8.69 -16.33
CA CYS A 172 -18.38 -7.43 -15.96
C CYS A 172 -17.17 -7.13 -16.83
N HIS A 173 -16.36 -8.14 -17.13
CA HIS A 173 -15.23 -8.00 -18.05
C HIS A 173 -15.72 -7.51 -19.43
N SER A 174 -16.74 -8.16 -20.01
CA SER A 174 -17.31 -7.73 -21.28
C SER A 174 -17.85 -6.30 -21.23
N THR A 175 -18.49 -5.90 -20.13
CA THR A 175 -19.01 -4.55 -19.97
C THR A 175 -17.89 -3.51 -19.91
N VAL A 176 -16.78 -3.75 -19.21
CA VAL A 176 -15.64 -2.80 -19.16
C VAL A 176 -15.12 -2.48 -20.56
N HIS A 177 -14.95 -3.48 -21.42
CA HIS A 177 -14.54 -3.26 -22.82
C HIS A 177 -15.65 -2.74 -23.74
N HIS A 178 -16.90 -2.68 -23.27
CA HIS A 178 -18.01 -2.10 -24.01
C HIS A 178 -18.19 -0.62 -23.71
N VAL A 179 -17.94 -0.20 -22.46
CA VAL A 179 -18.15 1.19 -22.03
C VAL A 179 -17.00 2.13 -22.39
N ALA A 180 -15.81 1.59 -22.60
CA ALA A 180 -14.62 2.34 -22.96
C ALA A 180 -13.72 1.50 -23.87
N ASP A 181 -13.07 2.16 -24.83
CA ASP A 181 -12.08 1.49 -25.67
C ASP A 181 -10.75 1.27 -24.92
N ASN A 182 -9.84 0.48 -25.49
CA ASN A 182 -8.59 0.14 -24.82
C ASN A 182 -7.70 1.36 -24.50
N GLU A 183 -7.77 2.42 -25.30
CA GLU A 183 -6.98 3.62 -25.07
C GLU A 183 -7.57 4.48 -23.96
N GLU A 184 -8.90 4.64 -23.96
CA GLU A 184 -9.63 5.32 -22.90
C GLU A 184 -9.45 4.60 -21.56
N LEU A 185 -9.55 3.26 -21.55
CA LEU A 185 -9.22 2.45 -20.37
C LEU A 185 -7.81 2.72 -19.87
N ALA A 186 -6.81 2.64 -20.77
CA ALA A 186 -5.42 2.86 -20.41
C ALA A 186 -5.13 4.28 -19.92
N LYS A 187 -5.83 5.30 -20.42
CA LYS A 187 -5.53 6.70 -20.13
C LYS A 187 -6.30 7.22 -18.92
N SER A 188 -7.58 6.90 -18.82
CA SER A 188 -8.52 7.54 -17.90
C SER A 188 -9.15 6.57 -16.90
N PHE A 189 -9.14 5.25 -17.15
CA PHE A 189 -9.82 4.25 -16.31
C PHE A 189 -8.91 3.04 -16.00
N TYR A 190 -7.67 3.34 -15.61
CA TYR A 190 -6.58 2.37 -15.44
C TYR A 190 -6.51 1.75 -14.03
N THR A 191 -7.47 2.08 -13.16
CA THR A 191 -7.66 1.47 -11.84
C THR A 191 -9.12 1.04 -11.66
N LEU A 192 -9.37 0.14 -10.71
CA LEU A 192 -10.73 -0.27 -10.37
C LEU A 192 -11.56 0.91 -9.84
N ASP A 193 -10.96 1.77 -9.01
CA ASP A 193 -11.64 2.94 -8.44
C ASP A 193 -12.11 3.90 -9.54
N LEU A 194 -11.25 4.20 -10.52
CA LEU A 194 -11.62 5.03 -11.67
C LEU A 194 -12.76 4.41 -12.49
N LEU A 195 -12.78 3.08 -12.66
CA LEU A 195 -13.90 2.39 -13.29
C LEU A 195 -15.19 2.55 -12.48
N LEU A 196 -15.11 2.43 -11.15
CA LEU A 196 -16.25 2.54 -10.23
C LEU A 196 -16.80 3.97 -10.14
N GLU A 197 -16.03 4.99 -10.49
CA GLU A 197 -16.48 6.38 -10.59
C GLU A 197 -17.40 6.62 -11.80
N ARG A 198 -17.37 5.76 -12.83
CA ARG A 198 -18.21 5.94 -14.03
C ARG A 198 -19.69 5.62 -13.76
N GLU A 199 -20.58 6.50 -14.19
CA GLU A 199 -22.02 6.32 -13.99
C GLU A 199 -22.60 5.08 -14.71
N ASP A 200 -22.07 4.72 -15.88
CA ASP A 200 -22.49 3.52 -16.62
C ASP A 200 -22.06 2.23 -15.91
N ILE A 201 -20.83 2.18 -15.40
CA ILE A 201 -20.32 1.10 -14.55
C ILE A 201 -21.12 0.99 -13.25
N GLN A 202 -21.42 2.10 -12.57
CA GLN A 202 -22.21 2.08 -11.34
C GLN A 202 -23.62 1.52 -11.57
N ARG A 203 -24.28 1.93 -12.67
CA ARG A 203 -25.58 1.38 -13.07
C ARG A 203 -25.49 -0.11 -13.37
N TRP A 204 -24.46 -0.51 -14.11
CA TRP A 204 -24.18 -1.92 -14.40
C TRP A 204 -23.96 -2.73 -13.12
N ARG A 205 -23.10 -2.26 -12.20
CA ARG A 205 -22.81 -2.90 -10.91
C ARG A 205 -24.09 -3.19 -10.14
N LYS A 206 -24.97 -2.17 -9.97
CA LYS A 206 -26.26 -2.31 -9.27
C LYS A 206 -27.17 -3.37 -9.88
N TYR A 207 -27.14 -3.52 -11.20
CA TYR A 207 -27.88 -4.57 -11.92
C TYR A 207 -27.21 -5.94 -11.81
N ALA A 208 -25.91 -6.00 -12.09
CA ALA A 208 -25.09 -7.21 -12.16
C ALA A 208 -25.04 -7.93 -10.81
N ALA A 209 -24.91 -7.19 -9.70
CA ALA A 209 -24.87 -7.73 -8.35
C ALA A 209 -26.12 -8.57 -8.00
N LYS A 210 -27.27 -8.26 -8.60
CA LYS A 210 -28.54 -8.96 -8.38
C LYS A 210 -28.73 -10.19 -9.27
N GLN A 211 -27.84 -10.42 -10.23
CA GLN A 211 -28.01 -11.50 -11.20
C GLN A 211 -27.62 -12.85 -10.61
N ARG A 212 -28.55 -13.80 -10.66
CA ARG A 212 -28.33 -15.19 -10.22
C ARG A 212 -27.32 -15.88 -11.13
N TRP A 213 -26.43 -16.67 -10.52
CA TRP A 213 -25.47 -17.52 -11.21
C TRP A 213 -25.85 -19.00 -11.02
N GLY A 214 -25.54 -19.85 -12.01
CA GLY A 214 -25.76 -21.30 -11.92
C GLY A 214 -27.21 -21.76 -12.10
N VAL A 215 -28.16 -20.85 -12.35
CA VAL A 215 -29.55 -21.22 -12.63
C VAL A 215 -29.71 -21.45 -14.13
N LYS A 216 -29.94 -22.70 -14.55
CA LYS A 216 -30.36 -23.01 -15.92
C LYS A 216 -31.69 -22.30 -16.16
N ARG A 217 -31.74 -21.40 -17.15
CA ARG A 217 -33.02 -20.91 -17.68
C ARG A 217 -33.66 -22.08 -18.40
N GLY A 218 -34.81 -22.54 -17.87
CA GLY A 218 -35.69 -23.51 -18.53
C GLY A 218 -36.38 -22.90 -19.73
#